data_AF-A0AB74M858-F1
#
_entry.id   AF-A0AB74M858-F1
#
_cell.length_a   1.000
_cell.length_b   1.000
_cell.length_c   1.000
_cell.angle_alpha   90.00
_cell.angle_beta   90.00
_cell.angle_gamma   90.00
#
_symmetry.space_group_name_H-M   'P 1'
#
loop_
_entity.id
_entity.type
_entity.pdbx_description
1 polymer ?
#
loop_
_entity_poly.entity_id
_entity_poly.type
_entity_poly.pdbx_seq_one_letter_code
_entity_poly.pdbx_strand_id
1 'polypeptide(L)'
;SIGDAHSGYPVMNSSFSTNSTTLPTTPLNDWLIWHEVGHNAAETPLTVPGATEVANNVLALYMQDRYLGKMNRVADDITVAPEYLEESNNQAWARGGAADRLLMYAQLKEWAEKNFDIKKWYPDGTPLPEFYSEREGMKGWNLFQLMHRKARGDEVGNNKFGSKNYCAESNGNAADTLMLCASW
;
A
#
# COMPACT_ATOMS: atom_id res chain seq x y z
N SER A 1 -8.83 0.81 25.47
CA SER A 1 -9.25 0.78 24.07
C SER A 1 -10.44 1.70 23.90
N ILE A 2 -10.47 2.57 22.89
CA ILE A 2 -11.64 3.37 22.51
C ILE A 2 -12.05 2.87 21.12
N GLY A 3 -13.28 2.38 20.96
CA GLY A 3 -13.78 1.82 19.69
C GLY A 3 -13.61 0.29 19.55
N ASP A 4 -14.01 -0.23 18.38
CA ASP A 4 -14.05 -1.67 18.07
C ASP A 4 -12.65 -2.28 17.86
N ALA A 5 -11.70 -1.50 17.35
CA ALA A 5 -10.28 -1.80 17.40
C ALA A 5 -9.47 -0.49 17.43
N HIS A 6 -8.20 -0.58 17.83
CA HIS A 6 -7.29 0.56 17.86
C HIS A 6 -5.83 0.11 17.74
N SER A 7 -5.07 0.80 16.89
CA SER A 7 -3.63 0.60 16.70
C SER A 7 -2.82 0.93 17.96
N GLY A 8 -1.61 0.39 18.06
CA GLY A 8 -0.76 0.55 19.23
C GLY A 8 0.23 -0.59 19.41
N TYR A 9 0.93 -0.56 20.53
CA TYR A 9 1.85 -1.61 20.97
C TYR A 9 1.41 -2.10 22.36
N PRO A 10 0.42 -3.02 22.44
CA PRO A 10 -0.13 -3.86 21.38
C PRO A 10 -1.32 -3.25 20.60
N VAL A 11 -1.61 -3.81 19.42
CA VAL A 11 -2.91 -3.62 18.73
C VAL A 11 -4.02 -4.18 19.62
N MET A 12 -5.10 -3.42 19.80
CA MET A 12 -6.22 -3.78 20.66
C MET A 12 -7.49 -4.01 19.83
N ASN A 13 -8.24 -5.07 20.15
CA ASN A 13 -9.51 -5.39 19.52
C ASN A 13 -10.54 -5.73 20.61
N SER A 14 -11.75 -5.17 20.52
CA SER A 14 -12.80 -5.32 21.54
C SER A 14 -13.35 -6.76 21.65
N SER A 15 -13.20 -7.57 20.60
CA SER A 15 -13.60 -8.98 20.58
C SER A 15 -12.62 -9.91 21.32
N PHE A 16 -11.44 -9.42 21.68
CA PHE A 16 -10.45 -10.24 22.39
C PHE A 16 -10.93 -10.60 23.80
N SER A 17 -10.89 -11.89 24.12
CA SER A 17 -11.21 -12.42 25.44
C SER A 17 -10.08 -13.30 25.94
N THR A 18 -9.53 -12.97 27.11
CA THR A 18 -8.48 -13.78 27.78
C THR A 18 -8.98 -15.16 28.20
N ASN A 19 -10.30 -15.36 28.26
CA ASN A 19 -10.93 -16.63 28.62
C ASN A 19 -11.25 -17.50 27.38
N SER A 20 -11.01 -17.00 26.17
CA SER A 20 -11.26 -17.75 24.93
C SER A 20 -10.05 -18.59 24.54
N THR A 21 -10.28 -19.83 24.09
CA THR A 21 -9.26 -20.66 23.43
C THR A 21 -9.26 -20.49 21.91
N THR A 22 -10.15 -19.66 21.37
CA THR A 22 -10.28 -19.37 19.94
C THR A 22 -10.16 -17.86 19.69
N LEU A 23 -9.53 -17.49 18.58
CA LEU A 23 -9.57 -16.12 18.09
C LEU A 23 -10.90 -15.91 17.34
N PRO A 24 -11.75 -14.94 17.72
CA PRO A 24 -13.05 -14.72 17.10
C PRO A 24 -12.94 -13.96 15.76
N THR A 25 -11.96 -14.34 14.94
CA THR A 25 -11.67 -13.72 13.65
C THR A 25 -11.02 -14.74 12.71
N THR A 26 -11.02 -14.43 11.41
CA THR A 26 -10.21 -15.12 10.41
C THR A 26 -9.02 -14.24 10.05
N PRO A 27 -7.82 -14.44 10.64
CA PRO A 27 -6.73 -13.47 10.55
C PRO A 27 -6.30 -13.12 9.12
N LEU A 28 -6.34 -14.08 8.18
CA LEU A 28 -5.97 -13.82 6.79
C LEU A 28 -7.06 -13.08 5.97
N ASN A 29 -8.23 -12.86 6.56
CA ASN A 29 -9.39 -12.20 5.95
C ASN A 29 -10.07 -11.24 6.94
N ASP A 30 -9.29 -10.51 7.74
CA ASP A 30 -9.81 -9.53 8.69
C ASP A 30 -9.33 -8.12 8.31
N TRP A 31 -10.23 -7.35 7.71
CA TRP A 31 -9.94 -5.96 7.33
C TRP A 31 -9.51 -5.11 8.52
N LEU A 32 -10.21 -5.22 9.65
CA LEU A 32 -10.00 -4.40 10.83
C LEU A 32 -8.61 -4.65 11.42
N ILE A 33 -8.21 -5.92 11.55
CA ILE A 33 -6.86 -6.25 12.06
C ILE A 33 -5.78 -5.69 11.16
N TRP A 34 -5.90 -5.86 9.83
CA TRP A 34 -4.86 -5.37 8.91
C TRP A 34 -4.85 -3.85 8.76
N HIS A 35 -5.99 -3.18 8.94
CA HIS A 35 -6.08 -1.73 9.06
C HIS A 35 -5.27 -1.22 10.26
N GLU A 36 -5.47 -1.82 11.44
CA GLU A 36 -4.76 -1.42 12.66
C GLU A 36 -3.26 -1.75 12.62
N VAL A 37 -2.89 -2.93 12.12
CA VAL A 37 -1.48 -3.27 11.89
C VAL A 37 -0.88 -2.34 10.83
N GLY A 38 -1.68 -1.93 9.84
CA GLY A 38 -1.29 -0.99 8.80
C GLY A 38 -0.84 0.35 9.36
N HIS A 39 -1.45 0.85 10.45
CA HIS A 39 -1.01 2.10 11.09
C HIS A 39 0.43 2.02 11.61
N ASN A 40 0.88 0.85 12.06
CA ASN A 40 2.26 0.65 12.50
C ASN A 40 3.27 0.60 11.35
N ALA A 41 2.81 0.36 10.12
CA ALA A 41 3.63 0.25 8.91
C ALA A 41 3.44 1.44 7.95
N ALA A 42 2.45 2.30 8.19
CA ALA A 42 2.17 3.46 7.37
C ALA A 42 3.31 4.48 7.47
N GLU A 43 4.05 4.61 6.38
CA GLU A 43 5.26 5.43 6.32
C GLU A 43 5.37 6.08 4.93
N THR A 44 6.39 6.92 4.76
CA THR A 44 6.88 7.37 3.46
C THR A 44 7.14 6.16 2.53
N PRO A 45 6.79 6.25 1.24
CA PRO A 45 6.28 7.43 0.55
C PRO A 45 4.74 7.50 0.49
N LEU A 46 4.04 6.56 1.11
CA LEU A 46 2.59 6.43 0.96
C LEU A 46 1.82 7.45 1.81
N THR A 47 2.41 7.95 2.90
CA THR A 47 1.72 8.90 3.79
C THR A 47 1.81 10.34 3.26
N VAL A 48 0.82 10.74 2.47
CA VAL A 48 0.64 12.12 1.98
C VAL A 48 -0.44 12.87 2.80
N PRO A 49 -0.53 14.22 2.74
CA PRO A 49 -1.56 14.96 3.49
C PRO A 49 -2.98 14.43 3.22
N GLY A 50 -3.71 14.10 4.29
CA GLY A 50 -5.05 13.52 4.22
C GLY A 50 -5.09 11.98 4.08
N ALA A 51 -3.94 11.31 4.11
CA ALA A 51 -3.84 9.85 3.96
C ALA A 51 -3.70 9.06 5.28
N THR A 52 -3.85 9.68 6.46
CA THR A 52 -3.63 8.99 7.74
C THR A 52 -4.46 7.71 7.91
N GLU A 53 -5.73 7.76 7.49
CA GLU A 53 -6.68 6.62 7.47
C GLU A 53 -6.80 5.96 6.09
N VAL A 54 -5.79 6.17 5.23
CA VAL A 54 -5.78 5.68 3.84
C VAL A 54 -4.52 4.88 3.56
N ALA A 55 -3.35 5.44 3.85
CA ALA A 55 -2.06 4.80 3.58
C ALA A 55 -1.90 3.49 4.37
N ASN A 56 -2.43 3.42 5.60
CA ASN A 56 -2.45 2.20 6.40
C ASN A 56 -3.27 1.08 5.73
N ASN A 57 -4.33 1.42 5.00
CA ASN A 57 -5.17 0.45 4.29
C ASN A 57 -4.47 -0.21 3.10
N VAL A 58 -3.32 0.28 2.65
CA VAL A 58 -2.51 -0.40 1.63
C VAL A 58 -2.10 -1.80 2.12
N LEU A 59 -1.76 -1.96 3.42
CA LEU A 59 -1.47 -3.27 3.99
C LEU A 59 -2.72 -4.16 4.00
N ALA A 60 -3.88 -3.62 4.37
CA ALA A 60 -5.14 -4.36 4.36
C ALA A 60 -5.53 -4.83 2.96
N LEU A 61 -5.34 -3.98 1.93
CA LEU A 61 -5.55 -4.36 0.53
C LEU A 61 -4.57 -5.43 0.08
N TYR A 62 -3.27 -5.30 0.41
CA TYR A 62 -2.26 -6.32 0.12
C TYR A 62 -2.65 -7.68 0.70
N MET A 63 -3.16 -7.70 1.94
CA MET A 63 -3.58 -8.93 2.59
C MET A 63 -4.82 -9.55 1.94
N GLN A 64 -5.82 -8.73 1.56
CA GLN A 64 -6.96 -9.22 0.78
C GLN A 64 -6.49 -9.81 -0.55
N ASP A 65 -5.67 -9.10 -1.32
CA ASP A 65 -5.26 -9.55 -2.64
C ASP A 65 -4.37 -10.81 -2.57
N ARG A 66 -3.42 -10.84 -1.62
CA ARG A 66 -2.53 -11.99 -1.43
C ARG A 66 -3.27 -13.28 -1.06
N TYR A 67 -4.29 -13.20 -0.22
CA TYR A 67 -4.95 -14.40 0.34
C TYR A 67 -6.30 -14.72 -0.29
N LEU A 68 -6.97 -13.73 -0.89
CA LEU A 68 -8.27 -13.88 -1.54
C LEU A 68 -8.19 -13.73 -3.07
N GLY A 69 -7.05 -13.27 -3.60
CA GLY A 69 -6.86 -13.00 -5.04
C GLY A 69 -7.61 -11.77 -5.53
N LYS A 70 -8.13 -10.93 -4.62
CA LYS A 70 -8.91 -9.75 -4.96
C LYS A 70 -8.85 -8.70 -3.85
N MET A 71 -8.71 -7.42 -4.25
CA MET A 71 -8.88 -6.26 -3.38
C MET A 71 -10.37 -5.96 -3.10
N ASN A 72 -11.04 -6.85 -2.35
CA ASN A 72 -12.50 -6.77 -2.13
C ASN A 72 -12.99 -5.41 -1.64
N ARG A 73 -12.20 -4.69 -0.82
CA ARG A 73 -12.62 -3.39 -0.28
C ARG A 73 -12.87 -2.32 -1.35
N VAL A 74 -12.11 -2.37 -2.45
CA VAL A 74 -12.16 -1.34 -3.52
C VAL A 74 -12.66 -1.89 -4.84
N ALA A 75 -13.09 -3.15 -4.87
CA ALA A 75 -13.35 -3.89 -6.10
C ALA A 75 -14.44 -3.27 -6.99
N ASP A 76 -15.49 -2.74 -6.37
CA ASP A 76 -16.60 -2.12 -7.09
C ASP A 76 -16.28 -0.65 -7.37
N ASP A 77 -15.81 0.08 -6.36
CA ASP A 77 -15.48 1.51 -6.42
C ASP A 77 -14.41 1.85 -7.47
N ILE A 78 -13.41 0.98 -7.66
CA ILE A 78 -12.35 1.23 -8.65
C ILE A 78 -12.90 1.27 -10.09
N THR A 79 -14.04 0.64 -10.34
CA THR A 79 -14.66 0.60 -11.68
C THR A 79 -15.33 1.92 -12.08
N VAL A 80 -15.65 2.76 -11.09
CA VAL A 80 -16.33 4.06 -11.27
C VAL A 80 -15.42 5.25 -10.92
N ALA A 81 -14.11 5.01 -10.82
CA ALA A 81 -13.13 6.05 -10.53
C ALA A 81 -13.11 7.21 -11.56
N PRO A 82 -13.31 6.98 -12.88
CA PRO A 82 -13.41 8.07 -13.86
C PRO A 82 -14.58 9.02 -13.60
N GLU A 83 -15.77 8.48 -13.34
CA GLU A 83 -16.98 9.24 -13.03
C GLU A 83 -16.77 10.07 -11.76
N TYR A 84 -16.17 9.46 -10.74
CA TYR A 84 -15.82 10.16 -9.51
C TYR A 84 -14.85 11.34 -9.72
N LEU A 85 -13.88 11.20 -10.61
CA LEU A 85 -12.93 12.29 -10.95
C LEU A 85 -13.65 13.45 -11.65
N GLU A 86 -14.57 13.14 -12.56
CA GLU A 86 -15.40 14.13 -13.26
C GLU A 86 -16.31 14.89 -12.29
N GLU A 87 -17.06 14.18 -11.44
CA GLU A 87 -17.94 14.77 -10.41
C GLU A 87 -17.17 15.63 -9.39
N SER A 88 -15.92 15.25 -9.12
CA SER A 88 -15.06 15.95 -8.17
C SER A 88 -14.45 17.24 -8.72
N ASN A 89 -14.71 17.63 -9.97
CA ASN A 89 -14.10 18.80 -10.63
C ASN A 89 -12.55 18.81 -10.52
N ASN A 90 -11.91 17.65 -10.74
CA ASN A 90 -10.46 17.46 -10.58
C ASN A 90 -9.92 17.67 -9.14
N GLN A 91 -10.80 17.69 -8.12
CA GLN A 91 -10.43 17.82 -6.71
C GLN A 91 -10.68 16.52 -5.92
N ALA A 92 -10.66 15.36 -6.59
CA ALA A 92 -11.00 14.06 -6.01
C ALA A 92 -10.28 13.78 -4.68
N TRP A 93 -8.98 14.05 -4.59
CA TRP A 93 -8.23 13.86 -3.34
C TRP A 93 -8.75 14.74 -2.19
N ALA A 94 -8.99 16.02 -2.47
CA ALA A 94 -9.41 16.98 -1.47
C ALA A 94 -10.86 16.75 -1.02
N ARG A 95 -11.73 16.33 -1.95
CA ARG A 95 -13.16 16.11 -1.71
C ARG A 95 -13.51 14.71 -1.20
N GLY A 96 -12.64 13.73 -1.44
CA GLY A 96 -12.89 12.33 -1.12
C GLY A 96 -12.78 11.97 0.36
N GLY A 97 -13.51 10.93 0.73
CA GLY A 97 -13.32 10.21 1.98
C GLY A 97 -12.12 9.25 1.91
N ALA A 98 -11.93 8.47 2.98
CA ALA A 98 -10.85 7.51 3.05
C ALA A 98 -10.97 6.41 1.97
N ALA A 99 -12.19 5.96 1.67
CA ALA A 99 -12.43 4.97 0.61
C ALA A 99 -12.05 5.51 -0.78
N ASP A 100 -12.49 6.73 -1.11
CA ASP A 100 -12.19 7.36 -2.40
C ASP A 100 -10.68 7.56 -2.60
N ARG A 101 -9.98 8.04 -1.57
CA ARG A 101 -8.52 8.22 -1.60
C ARG A 101 -7.77 6.89 -1.72
N LEU A 102 -8.32 5.81 -1.16
CA LEU A 102 -7.72 4.48 -1.25
C LEU A 102 -7.69 3.97 -2.69
N LEU A 103 -8.64 4.40 -3.53
CA LEU A 103 -8.67 4.05 -4.96
C LEU A 103 -7.42 4.50 -5.70
N MET A 104 -6.77 5.59 -5.29
CA MET A 104 -5.52 6.03 -5.91
C MET A 104 -4.43 4.95 -5.77
N TYR A 105 -4.27 4.37 -4.58
CA TYR A 105 -3.29 3.30 -4.35
C TYR A 105 -3.68 2.00 -5.07
N ALA A 106 -4.97 1.66 -5.09
CA ALA A 106 -5.45 0.51 -5.83
C ALA A 106 -5.21 0.65 -7.35
N GLN A 107 -5.46 1.83 -7.92
CA GLN A 107 -5.16 2.13 -9.32
C GLN A 107 -3.65 2.05 -9.62
N LEU A 108 -2.80 2.56 -8.73
CA LEU A 108 -1.35 2.43 -8.86
C LEU A 108 -0.92 0.97 -8.86
N LYS A 109 -1.50 0.13 -7.98
CA LYS A 109 -1.24 -1.31 -7.97
C LYS A 109 -1.66 -1.95 -9.30
N GLU A 110 -2.87 -1.68 -9.78
CA GLU A 110 -3.39 -2.28 -11.01
C GLU A 110 -2.60 -1.85 -12.25
N TRP A 111 -2.14 -0.59 -12.29
CA TRP A 111 -1.21 -0.13 -13.32
C TRP A 111 0.11 -0.88 -13.23
N ALA A 112 0.69 -0.99 -12.04
CA ALA A 112 1.97 -1.65 -11.82
C ALA A 112 1.91 -3.16 -12.11
N GLU A 113 0.79 -3.83 -11.87
CA GLU A 113 0.61 -5.24 -12.23
C GLU A 113 0.86 -5.50 -13.73
N LYS A 114 0.52 -4.53 -14.57
CA LYS A 114 0.68 -4.59 -16.04
C LYS A 114 2.03 -4.06 -16.52
N ASN A 115 2.58 -3.06 -15.85
CA ASN A 115 3.70 -2.26 -16.37
C ASN A 115 5.02 -2.45 -15.62
N PHE A 116 4.98 -2.94 -14.37
CA PHE A 116 6.16 -3.06 -13.52
C PHE A 116 6.74 -4.48 -13.52
N ASP A 117 8.07 -4.56 -13.49
CA ASP A 117 8.80 -5.81 -13.33
C ASP A 117 9.98 -5.61 -12.38
N ILE A 118 9.84 -6.15 -11.17
CA ILE A 118 10.87 -6.06 -10.13
C ILE A 118 12.19 -6.72 -10.55
N LYS A 119 12.17 -7.72 -11.45
CA LYS A 119 13.39 -8.40 -11.88
C LYS A 119 14.35 -7.46 -12.60
N LYS A 120 13.82 -6.45 -13.31
CA LYS A 120 14.64 -5.46 -14.01
C LYS A 120 15.53 -4.65 -13.07
N TRP A 121 15.19 -4.58 -11.78
CA TRP A 121 15.95 -3.85 -10.75
C TRP A 121 17.17 -4.61 -10.23
N TYR A 122 17.20 -5.93 -10.41
CA TYR A 122 18.28 -6.78 -9.96
C TYR A 122 19.13 -7.22 -11.16
N PRO A 123 20.42 -7.56 -10.97
CA PRO A 123 21.23 -8.11 -12.05
C PRO A 123 20.64 -9.42 -12.56
N ASP A 124 20.70 -9.64 -13.88
CA ASP A 124 20.16 -10.85 -14.50
C ASP A 124 20.78 -12.11 -13.88
N GLY A 125 19.95 -13.14 -13.64
CA GLY A 125 20.38 -14.37 -12.98
C GLY A 125 20.53 -14.28 -11.45
N THR A 126 20.28 -13.11 -10.84
CA THR A 126 20.25 -12.97 -9.38
C THR A 126 18.89 -13.44 -8.85
N PRO A 127 18.84 -14.35 -7.86
CA PRO A 127 17.59 -14.70 -7.21
C PRO A 127 16.92 -13.46 -6.63
N LEU A 128 15.62 -13.31 -6.90
CA LEU A 128 14.84 -12.24 -6.33
C LEU A 128 14.78 -12.42 -4.80
N PRO A 129 14.99 -11.36 -3.99
CA PRO A 129 14.86 -11.47 -2.54
C PRO A 129 13.49 -12.02 -2.12
N GLU A 130 13.47 -12.87 -1.09
CA GLU A 130 12.27 -13.63 -0.66
C GLU A 130 11.08 -12.77 -0.20
N PHE A 131 11.32 -11.50 0.14
CA PHE A 131 10.25 -10.58 0.51
C PHE A 131 9.40 -10.13 -0.69
N TYR A 132 9.94 -10.19 -1.91
CA TYR A 132 9.14 -10.03 -3.11
C TYR A 132 8.45 -11.33 -3.48
N SER A 133 7.34 -11.21 -4.21
CA SER A 133 6.56 -12.37 -4.64
C SER A 133 6.49 -12.44 -6.16
N GLU A 134 6.83 -13.59 -6.72
CA GLU A 134 6.63 -13.91 -8.13
C GLU A 134 5.25 -14.49 -8.43
N ARG A 135 4.41 -14.68 -7.40
CA ARG A 135 3.02 -15.11 -7.56
C ARG A 135 2.25 -14.15 -8.47
N GLU A 136 1.36 -14.71 -9.29
CA GLU A 136 0.39 -13.94 -10.07
C GLU A 136 -0.39 -12.96 -9.17
N GLY A 137 -0.60 -11.73 -9.64
CA GLY A 137 -1.27 -10.66 -8.90
C GLY A 137 -0.38 -9.87 -7.92
N MET A 138 0.91 -10.23 -7.81
CA MET A 138 1.83 -9.61 -6.84
C MET A 138 2.84 -8.63 -7.44
N LYS A 139 2.87 -8.46 -8.76
CA LYS A 139 3.81 -7.51 -9.40
C LYS A 139 3.54 -6.08 -8.96
N GLY A 140 2.27 -5.69 -8.92
CA GLY A 140 1.88 -4.36 -8.44
C GLY A 140 2.31 -4.13 -6.99
N TRP A 141 2.16 -5.14 -6.13
CA TRP A 141 2.61 -5.05 -4.73
C TRP A 141 4.14 -5.01 -4.59
N ASN A 142 4.89 -5.63 -5.51
CA ASN A 142 6.35 -5.50 -5.52
C ASN A 142 6.79 -4.06 -5.81
N LEU A 143 6.01 -3.26 -6.57
CA LEU A 143 6.28 -1.83 -6.72
C LEU A 143 6.15 -1.11 -5.38
N PHE A 144 5.07 -1.33 -4.63
CA PHE A 144 4.87 -0.72 -3.30
C PHE A 144 6.00 -1.08 -2.33
N GLN A 145 6.45 -2.34 -2.35
CA GLN A 145 7.60 -2.77 -1.56
C GLN A 145 8.88 -2.03 -1.99
N LEU A 146 9.14 -1.93 -3.30
CA LEU A 146 10.29 -1.20 -3.82
C LEU A 146 10.23 0.28 -3.43
N MET A 147 9.07 0.94 -3.59
CA MET A 147 8.83 2.34 -3.19
C MET A 147 9.21 2.56 -1.73
N HIS A 148 8.73 1.71 -0.82
CA HIS A 148 9.09 1.78 0.60
C HIS A 148 10.58 1.59 0.86
N ARG A 149 11.22 0.64 0.17
CA ARG A 149 12.67 0.42 0.32
C ARG A 149 13.47 1.60 -0.21
N LYS A 150 13.10 2.14 -1.37
CA LYS A 150 13.72 3.31 -1.97
C LYS A 150 13.59 4.55 -1.10
N ALA A 151 12.42 4.79 -0.51
CA ALA A 151 12.22 5.89 0.43
C ALA A 151 13.12 5.79 1.68
N ARG A 152 13.53 4.56 2.07
CA ARG A 152 14.46 4.31 3.17
C ARG A 152 15.93 4.22 2.75
N GLY A 153 16.26 4.62 1.52
CA GLY A 153 17.64 4.72 1.05
C GLY A 153 18.20 3.44 0.41
N ASP A 154 17.37 2.48 0.00
CA ASP A 154 17.86 1.30 -0.72
C ASP A 154 18.56 1.69 -2.04
N GLU A 155 19.78 1.20 -2.24
CA GLU A 155 20.62 1.52 -3.38
C GLU A 155 20.46 0.55 -4.57
N VAL A 156 19.70 -0.54 -4.41
CA VAL A 156 19.49 -1.55 -5.46
C VAL A 156 19.01 -0.92 -6.78
N GLY A 157 19.70 -1.19 -7.88
CA GLY A 157 19.28 -0.69 -9.19
C GLY A 157 19.46 0.81 -9.40
N ASN A 158 20.13 1.53 -8.46
CA ASN A 158 20.44 2.96 -8.62
C ASN A 158 21.22 3.25 -9.91
N ASN A 159 22.02 2.29 -10.40
CA ASN A 159 22.80 2.41 -11.63
C ASN A 159 22.01 2.01 -12.90
N LYS A 160 20.80 1.44 -12.75
CA LYS A 160 19.95 1.01 -13.87
C LYS A 160 18.92 2.06 -14.25
N PHE A 161 18.36 2.77 -13.27
CA PHE A 161 17.26 3.73 -13.48
C PHE A 161 17.66 5.18 -13.15
N GLY A 162 18.95 5.50 -13.27
CA GLY A 162 19.52 6.79 -12.95
C GLY A 162 20.96 6.60 -12.47
N SER A 163 21.51 7.59 -11.77
CA SER A 163 22.70 7.41 -10.92
C SER A 163 22.38 7.77 -9.46
N LYS A 164 21.11 8.06 -9.16
CA LYS A 164 20.67 8.69 -7.91
C LYS A 164 19.28 8.21 -7.50
N ASN A 165 19.11 7.93 -6.21
CA ASN A 165 17.82 7.56 -5.63
C ASN A 165 17.02 8.83 -5.25
N TYR A 166 16.28 9.38 -6.21
CA TYR A 166 15.44 10.57 -5.98
C TYR A 166 14.29 10.34 -4.98
N CYS A 167 13.86 9.08 -4.81
CA CYS A 167 12.81 8.72 -3.86
C CYS A 167 13.26 8.87 -2.39
N ALA A 168 14.56 8.78 -2.11
CA ALA A 168 15.13 9.02 -0.78
C ALA A 168 15.48 10.50 -0.52
N GLU A 169 15.39 11.37 -1.52
CA GLU A 169 15.77 12.78 -1.35
C GLU A 169 14.65 13.60 -0.72
N SER A 170 15.02 14.41 0.28
CA SER A 170 14.10 15.29 1.00
C SER A 170 13.91 16.66 0.33
N ASN A 171 13.82 16.70 -1.00
CA ASN A 171 13.80 17.95 -1.78
C ASN A 171 12.39 18.40 -2.22
N GLY A 172 11.34 17.70 -1.78
CA GLY A 172 9.94 18.00 -2.10
C GLY A 172 8.99 17.69 -0.94
N ASN A 173 7.71 17.95 -1.13
CA ASN A 173 6.67 17.56 -0.17
C ASN A 173 6.34 16.06 -0.29
N ALA A 174 5.53 15.51 0.63
CA ALA A 174 5.22 14.08 0.63
C ALA A 174 4.53 13.58 -0.66
N ALA A 175 3.74 14.41 -1.34
CA ALA A 175 3.16 14.05 -2.63
C ALA A 175 4.22 13.99 -3.74
N ASP A 176 5.19 14.91 -3.72
CA ASP A 176 6.35 14.86 -4.64
C ASP A 176 7.15 13.57 -4.40
N THR A 177 7.38 13.20 -3.13
CA THR A 177 8.04 11.93 -2.78
C THR A 177 7.25 10.73 -3.29
N LEU A 178 5.93 10.68 -3.09
CA LEU A 178 5.08 9.62 -3.64
C LEU A 178 5.25 9.49 -5.15
N MET A 179 5.18 10.62 -5.87
CA MET A 179 5.36 10.63 -7.32
C MET A 179 6.75 10.13 -7.73
N LEU A 180 7.82 10.66 -7.14
CA LEU A 180 9.20 10.25 -7.45
C LEU A 180 9.40 8.76 -7.20
N CYS A 181 8.87 8.23 -6.10
CA CYS A 181 8.97 6.82 -5.77
C CYS A 181 8.17 5.92 -6.73
N ALA A 182 7.06 6.41 -7.30
CA ALA A 182 6.20 5.66 -8.20
C ALA A 182 6.58 5.76 -9.69
N SER A 183 7.53 6.63 -10.07
CA SER A 183 7.76 7.03 -11.48
C SER A 183 8.79 6.19 -12.26
N TRP A 184 9.17 5.02 -11.76
CA TRP A 184 10.27 4.24 -12.35
C TRP A 184 9.88 3.32 -13.50
#